data_AF-A0A1Z8AIT3-F1
#
_entry.id   AF-A0A1Z8AIT3-F1
#
_cell.length_a   1.000
_cell.length_b   1.000
_cell.length_c   1.000
_cell.angle_alpha   90.00
_cell.angle_beta   90.00
_cell.angle_gamma   90.00
#
_symmetry.space_group_name_H-M   'P 1'
#
loop_
_entity.id
_entity.type
_entity.pdbx_description
1 polymer ?
#
loop_
_entity_poly.entity_id
_entity_poly.type
_entity_poly.pdbx_seq_one_letter_code
_entity_poly.pdbx_strand_id
1 'polypeptide(L)'
;NTGYMPRGKGRAPKQVVPDGDVTKEQLLLKLEKVKASINGLKSIKKDKTFKHPLFGWLNLKDTIKFMGIHTHHHIKIIRDISKQ
;
A
#
# COMPACT_ATOMS: atom_id res chain seq x y z
N ASN A 1 17.24 9.59 0.82
CA ASN A 1 16.35 8.49 0.34
C ASN A 1 15.30 9.03 -0.61
N THR A 2 15.34 8.61 -1.87
CA THR A 2 14.71 9.22 -3.04
C THR A 2 13.19 9.02 -3.17
N GLY A 3 12.51 8.37 -2.22
CA GLY A 3 11.05 8.21 -2.23
C GLY A 3 10.49 7.55 -3.51
N TYR A 4 11.35 6.83 -4.24
CA TYR A 4 11.07 6.30 -5.56
C TYR A 4 11.12 4.77 -5.52
N MET A 5 10.14 4.12 -6.14
CA MET A 5 10.13 2.66 -6.32
C MET A 5 10.26 2.31 -7.80
N PRO A 6 11.27 1.49 -8.16
CA PRO A 6 11.50 1.08 -9.53
C PRO A 6 10.44 0.07 -9.99
N ARG A 7 9.98 0.20 -11.24
CA ARG A 7 9.06 -0.75 -11.88
C ARG A 7 9.78 -2.05 -12.24
N GLY A 8 9.05 -3.16 -12.23
CA GLY A 8 9.57 -4.48 -12.64
C GLY A 8 10.56 -5.14 -11.69
N LYS A 9 10.88 -4.52 -10.54
CA LYS A 9 11.83 -5.06 -9.54
C LYS A 9 11.16 -5.80 -8.39
N GLY A 10 9.90 -5.48 -8.09
CA GLY A 10 9.12 -6.10 -7.01
C GLY A 10 8.01 -6.99 -7.54
N ARG A 11 7.68 -8.06 -6.80
CA ARG A 11 6.50 -8.89 -7.02
C ARG A 11 5.57 -8.76 -5.81
N ALA A 12 4.27 -8.72 -6.06
CA ALA A 12 3.28 -8.72 -4.99
C ALA A 12 3.32 -10.08 -4.24
N PRO A 13 3.22 -10.09 -2.90
CA PRO A 13 3.06 -11.33 -2.13
C PRO A 13 1.82 -12.11 -2.58
N LYS A 14 1.91 -13.45 -2.60
CA LYS A 14 0.79 -14.32 -3.01
C LYS A 14 -0.50 -14.01 -2.25
N GLN A 15 -0.39 -13.68 -0.97
CA GLN A 15 -1.52 -13.40 -0.08
C GLN A 15 -2.34 -12.16 -0.45
N VAL A 16 -1.79 -11.26 -1.26
CA VAL A 16 -2.49 -10.03 -1.71
C VAL A 16 -2.82 -10.04 -3.19
N VAL A 17 -2.42 -11.10 -3.91
CA VAL A 17 -2.86 -11.35 -5.27
C VAL A 17 -4.26 -11.97 -5.18
N PRO A 18 -5.28 -11.42 -5.87
CA PRO A 18 -6.62 -12.00 -5.86
C PRO A 18 -6.63 -13.35 -6.59
N ASP A 19 -7.31 -14.33 -5.98
CA ASP A 19 -7.58 -15.62 -6.60
C ASP A 19 -8.82 -15.47 -7.51
N GLY A 20 -8.58 -15.09 -8.77
CA GLY A 20 -9.63 -14.92 -9.79
C GLY A 20 -10.01 -13.46 -10.08
N ASP A 21 -11.17 -13.30 -10.71
CA ASP A 21 -11.62 -12.00 -11.22
C ASP A 21 -11.96 -11.02 -10.09
N VAL A 22 -11.52 -9.77 -10.26
CA VAL A 22 -11.81 -8.68 -9.33
C VAL A 22 -13.03 -7.92 -9.82
N THR A 23 -14.13 -7.97 -9.07
CA THR A 23 -15.32 -7.17 -9.41
C THR A 23 -15.20 -5.73 -8.91
N LYS A 24 -15.99 -4.83 -9.50
CA LYS A 24 -16.06 -3.43 -9.10
C LYS A 24 -16.53 -3.28 -7.65
N GLU A 25 -17.51 -4.09 -7.24
CA GLU A 25 -18.09 -4.08 -5.90
C GLU A 25 -17.06 -4.50 -4.85
N GLN A 26 -16.29 -5.56 -5.15
CA GLN A 26 -15.18 -6.00 -4.30
C GLN A 26 -14.11 -4.91 -4.16
N LEU A 27 -13.81 -4.20 -5.25
CA LEU A 27 -12.86 -3.10 -5.23
C LEU A 27 -13.35 -1.93 -4.37
N LEU A 28 -14.62 -1.53 -4.52
CA LEU A 28 -15.23 -0.47 -3.69
C LEU A 28 -15.24 -0.85 -2.21
N LEU A 29 -15.59 -2.11 -1.89
CA LEU A 29 -15.55 -2.60 -0.50
C LEU A 29 -14.13 -2.55 0.08
N LYS A 30 -13.10 -2.91 -0.71
CA LYS A 30 -11.70 -2.80 -0.30
C LYS A 30 -11.31 -1.35 -0.04
N LEU A 31 -11.76 -0.40 -0.87
CA LEU A 31 -11.51 1.03 -0.68
C LEU A 31 -12.12 1.55 0.62
N GLU A 32 -13.35 1.14 0.96
CA GLU A 32 -13.97 1.53 2.23
C GLU A 32 -13.20 0.96 3.44
N LYS A 33 -12.77 -0.30 3.37
CA LYS A 33 -11.90 -0.89 4.41
C LYS A 33 -10.58 -0.12 4.56
N VAL A 34 -9.97 0.30 3.46
CA VAL A 34 -8.74 1.11 3.48
C VAL A 34 -8.99 2.47 4.15
N LYS A 35 -10.07 3.17 3.82
CA LYS A 35 -10.43 4.45 4.45
C LYS A 35 -10.63 4.31 5.96
N ALA A 36 -11.37 3.27 6.39
CA ALA A 36 -11.57 2.97 7.80
C ALA A 36 -10.23 2.68 8.51
N SER A 37 -9.35 1.90 7.88
CA SER A 37 -8.01 1.58 8.42
C SER A 37 -7.15 2.83 8.58
N ILE A 38 -7.15 3.74 7.59
CA ILE A 38 -6.42 5.02 7.66
C ILE A 38 -6.92 5.87 8.82
N ASN A 39 -8.24 5.95 9.03
CA ASN A 39 -8.79 6.67 10.17
C ASN A 39 -8.33 6.06 11.51
N GLY A 40 -8.26 4.74 11.59
CA GLY A 40 -7.73 4.01 12.74
C GLY A 40 -6.25 4.30 13.04
N LEU A 41 -5.43 4.68 12.05
CA LEU A 41 -4.02 5.00 12.29
C LEU A 41 -3.83 6.17 13.27
N LYS A 42 -4.81 7.08 13.37
CA LYS A 42 -4.76 8.25 14.27
C LYS A 42 -4.76 7.86 15.75
N SER A 43 -5.33 6.70 16.11
CA SER A 43 -5.42 6.22 17.48
C SER A 43 -4.29 5.27 17.88
N ILE A 44 -3.41 4.89 16.94
CA ILE A 44 -2.29 4.00 17.21
C ILE A 44 -1.18 4.75 17.96
N LYS A 45 -0.66 4.12 19.02
CA LYS A 45 0.47 4.65 19.79
C LYS A 45 1.75 4.65 18.94
N LYS A 46 2.59 5.69 19.11
CA LYS A 46 3.80 5.93 18.30
C LYS A 46 4.90 4.87 18.46
N ASP A 47 4.89 4.15 19.58
CA ASP A 47 5.83 3.08 19.93
C ASP A 47 5.52 1.75 19.22
N LYS A 48 4.40 1.65 18.51
CA LYS A 48 4.06 0.45 17.76
C LYS A 48 4.92 0.31 16.51
N THR A 49 5.47 -0.88 16.35
CA THR A 49 6.32 -1.28 15.24
C THR A 49 5.84 -2.59 14.62
N PHE A 50 6.12 -2.80 13.35
CA PHE A 50 5.94 -4.10 12.70
C PHE A 50 7.18 -4.49 11.91
N LYS A 51 7.40 -5.80 11.74
CA LYS A 51 8.54 -6.33 10.99
C LYS A 51 8.16 -6.52 9.52
N HIS A 52 8.69 -5.65 8.66
CA HIS A 52 8.56 -5.75 7.22
C HIS A 52 9.63 -6.70 6.63
N PRO A 53 9.28 -7.61 5.70
CA PRO A 53 10.22 -8.59 5.15
C PRO A 53 11.50 -8.00 4.54
N LEU A 54 11.41 -6.82 3.92
CA LEU A 54 12.55 -6.15 3.27
C LEU A 54 13.13 -4.98 4.07
N PHE A 55 12.34 -4.35 4.94
CA PHE A 55 12.74 -3.09 5.61
C PHE A 55 13.03 -3.29 7.10
N GLY A 56 12.90 -4.51 7.61
CA GLY A 56 13.05 -4.78 9.03
C GLY A 56 11.95 -4.10 9.84
N TRP A 57 12.29 -3.57 11.02
CA TRP A 57 11.33 -2.94 11.90
C TRP A 57 10.94 -1.55 11.42
N LEU A 58 9.66 -1.35 11.15
CA LEU A 58 9.09 -0.03 10.82
C LEU A 58 8.24 0.46 11.97
N ASN A 59 8.51 1.69 12.42
CA ASN A 59 7.63 2.42 13.34
C ASN A 59 6.44 3.03 12.59
N LEU A 60 5.44 3.51 13.33
CA LEU A 60 4.23 4.10 12.75
C LEU A 60 4.52 5.23 11.74
N LYS A 61 5.48 6.12 12.04
CA LYS A 61 5.83 7.27 11.18
C LYS A 61 6.41 6.81 9.84
N ASP A 62 7.37 5.89 9.88
CA ASP A 62 8.02 5.35 8.69
C ASP A 62 7.06 4.49 7.86
N THR A 63 6.14 3.79 8.53
CA THR A 63 5.05 3.04 7.90
C THR A 63 4.13 3.96 7.10
N ILE A 64 3.67 5.06 7.72
CA ILE A 64 2.81 6.05 7.05
C ILE A 64 3.54 6.66 5.85
N LYS A 65 4.81 7.03 6.03
CA LYS A 65 5.64 7.56 4.94
C LYS A 65 5.77 6.57 3.78
N PHE A 66 6.06 5.30 4.09
CA PHE A 66 6.16 4.24 3.09
C PHE A 66 4.83 4.04 2.35
N MET A 67 3.69 3.98 3.05
CA MET A 67 2.37 3.85 2.42
C MET A 67 2.06 4.99 1.45
N GLY A 68 2.46 6.23 1.77
CA GLY A 68 2.31 7.37 0.86
C GLY A 68 3.14 7.22 -0.42
N ILE A 69 4.42 6.85 -0.28
CA ILE A 69 5.31 6.59 -1.41
C ILE A 69 4.78 5.42 -2.26
N HIS A 70 4.29 4.36 -1.63
CA HIS A 70 3.70 3.17 -2.26
C HIS A 70 2.43 3.50 -3.06
N THR A 71 1.51 4.23 -2.45
CA THR A 71 0.29 4.67 -3.12
C THR A 71 0.60 5.55 -4.34
N HIS A 72 1.54 6.48 -4.20
CA HIS A 72 1.92 7.36 -5.30
C HIS A 72 2.55 6.61 -6.49
N HIS A 73 3.33 5.57 -6.22
CA HIS A 73 3.87 4.69 -7.27
C HIS A 73 2.74 3.98 -8.05
N HIS A 74 1.73 3.44 -7.36
CA HIS A 74 0.59 2.79 -8.02
C HIS A 74 -0.26 3.77 -8.84
N ILE A 75 -0.49 4.99 -8.33
CA ILE A 75 -1.21 6.02 -9.09
C ILE A 75 -0.47 6.35 -10.40
N LYS A 76 0.87 6.39 -10.40
CA LYS A 76 1.65 6.57 -11.63
C LYS A 76 1.43 5.41 -12.61
N ILE A 77 1.38 4.17 -12.13
CA ILE A 77 1.11 3.00 -12.98
C ILE A 77 -0.29 3.09 -13.59
N ILE A 78 -1.31 3.40 -12.79
CA ILE A 78 -2.70 3.54 -13.26
C ILE A 78 -2.81 4.62 -14.33
N ARG A 79 -2.22 5.80 -14.10
CA ARG A 79 -2.23 6.90 -15.08
C ARG A 79 -1.59 6.52 -16.40
N ASP A 80 -0.54 5.72 -16.37
CA ASP A 80 0.14 5.27 -17.59
C ASP A 80 -0.69 4.22 -18.33
N ILE A 81 -1.37 3.32 -17.61
CA ILE A 81 -2.32 2.36 -18.21
C ILE A 81 -3.50 3.11 -18.86
N SER A 82 -4.05 4.15 -18.21
CA SER A 82 -5.17 4.92 -18.75
C SER A 82 -4.82 5.83 -19.94
N LYS A 83 -3.53 5.96 -20.29
CA LYS A 83 -3.06 6.70 -21.48
C LYS A 83 -2.82 5.80 -22.69
N GLN A 84 -2.80 4.48 -22.48
CA GLN A 84 -2.76 3.49 -23.56
C GLN A 84 -4.15 3.37 -24.17
#